data_AF-A0A261SGF6-F1
#
_entry.id   AF-A0A261SGF6-F1
#
_cell.length_a   1.000
_cell.length_b   1.000
_cell.length_c   1.000
_cell.angle_alpha   90.00
_cell.angle_beta   90.00
_cell.angle_gamma   90.00
#
_symmetry.space_group_name_H-M   'P 1'
#
loop_
_entity.id
_entity.type
_entity.pdbx_description
1 polymer ?
#
loop_
_entity_poly.entity_id
_entity_poly.type
_entity_poly.pdbx_seq_one_letter_code
_entity_poly.pdbx_strand_id
1 'polypeptide(L)' 'MIVTLGQARGMGGAWAENLCLPAEMGEAVARRWYARTQGSNAKTWSSLAASLKAELGMPPAAVAPPPDAGKPRA' A
#
# COMPACT_ATOMS: atom_id res chain seq x y z
N MET A 1 -1.11 16.36 -9.66
CA MET A 1 -2.03 16.40 -8.48
C MET A 1 -1.49 15.43 -7.44
N ILE A 2 -1.24 15.91 -6.22
CA ILE A 2 -0.70 15.10 -5.12
C ILE A 2 -1.87 14.39 -4.45
N VAL A 3 -1.79 13.07 -4.31
CA VAL A 3 -2.79 12.27 -3.59
C VAL A 3 -2.59 12.47 -2.09
N THR A 4 -3.69 12.75 -1.38
CA THR A 4 -3.70 12.81 0.08
C THR A 4 -3.91 11.43 0.71
N LEU A 5 -3.58 11.25 1.98
CA LEU A 5 -3.78 9.95 2.65
C LEU A 5 -5.25 9.53 2.65
N GLY A 6 -6.18 10.46 2.87
CA GLY A 6 -7.62 10.19 2.84
C GLY A 6 -8.10 9.73 1.46
N GLN A 7 -7.64 10.39 0.40
CA GLN A 7 -7.91 9.98 -0.98
C GLN A 7 -7.31 8.62 -1.32
N ALA A 8 -6.07 8.35 -0.86
CA ALA A 8 -5.43 7.07 -1.08
C ALA A 8 -6.21 5.92 -0.41
N ARG A 9 -6.64 6.10 0.84
CA ARG A 9 -7.45 5.12 1.57
C ARG A 9 -8.80 4.87 0.90
N GLY A 10 -9.50 5.93 0.51
CA GLY A 10 -10.80 5.81 -0.18
C GLY A 10 -10.69 5.01 -1.48
N MET A 11 -9.67 5.29 -2.30
CA MET A 11 -9.41 4.50 -3.51
C MET A 11 -8.94 3.07 -3.21
N GLY A 12 -8.09 2.89 -2.19
CA GLY A 12 -7.66 1.56 -1.77
C GLY A 12 -8.84 0.69 -1.35
N GLY A 13 -9.73 1.22 -0.52
CA GLY A 13 -10.96 0.55 -0.10
C GLY A 13 -11.87 0.22 -1.29
N ALA A 14 -12.16 1.19 -2.15
CA ALA A 14 -12.99 0.98 -3.34
C ALA A 14 -12.39 -0.05 -4.31
N TRP A 15 -11.06 -0.09 -4.44
CA TRP A 15 -10.36 -1.08 -5.26
C TRP A 15 -10.51 -2.49 -4.66
N ALA A 16 -10.32 -2.64 -3.36
CA ALA A 16 -10.50 -3.91 -2.68
C ALA A 16 -11.94 -4.42 -2.80
N GLU A 17 -12.93 -3.54 -2.59
CA GLU A 17 -14.36 -3.87 -2.76
C GLU A 17 -14.66 -4.34 -4.20
N ASN A 18 -14.09 -3.69 -5.21
CA ASN A 18 -14.22 -4.12 -6.61
C ASN A 18 -13.62 -5.50 -6.88
N LEU A 19 -12.66 -5.94 -6.06
CA LEU A 19 -12.08 -7.28 -6.09
C LEU A 19 -12.82 -8.27 -5.18
N CYS A 20 -13.95 -7.89 -4.58
CA CYS A 20 -14.67 -8.66 -3.57
C CYS A 20 -13.80 -8.99 -2.33
N LEU A 21 -12.83 -8.11 -2.04
CA LEU A 21 -11.97 -8.14 -0.86
C LEU A 21 -12.46 -7.13 0.18
N PRO A 22 -12.17 -7.35 1.47
CA PRO A 22 -12.55 -6.40 2.49
C PRO A 22 -11.84 -5.05 2.29
N ALA A 23 -12.58 -3.95 2.35
CA ALA A 23 -12.07 -2.59 2.12
C ALA A 23 -10.82 -2.25 2.96
N GLU A 24 -10.78 -2.77 4.19
CA GLU A 24 -9.65 -2.63 5.13
C GLU A 24 -8.31 -3.13 4.57
N MET A 25 -8.31 -4.16 3.71
CA MET A 25 -7.09 -4.62 3.04
C MET A 25 -6.55 -3.57 2.07
N GLY A 26 -7.43 -2.98 1.27
CA GLY A 26 -7.03 -1.94 0.32
C GLY A 26 -6.63 -0.63 1.00
N GLU A 27 -7.29 -0.28 2.11
CA GLU A 27 -6.89 0.84 2.95
C GLU A 27 -5.50 0.63 3.58
N ALA A 28 -5.19 -0.58 4.04
CA ALA A 28 -3.89 -0.92 4.61
C ALA A 28 -2.77 -0.80 3.58
N VAL A 29 -2.99 -1.29 2.36
CA VAL A 29 -2.04 -1.14 1.23
C VAL A 29 -1.84 0.34 0.89
N ALA A 30 -2.93 1.11 0.77
CA ALA A 30 -2.85 2.54 0.48
C ALA A 30 -2.08 3.31 1.58
N ARG A 31 -2.27 2.94 2.85
CA ARG A 31 -1.56 3.53 3.99
C ARG A 31 -0.06 3.21 3.96
N ARG A 32 0.30 1.96 3.68
CA ARG A 32 1.69 1.53 3.53
C ARG A 32 2.38 2.22 2.36
N TRP A 33 1.71 2.31 1.21
CA TRP A 33 2.19 3.08 0.06
C TRP A 33 2.42 4.55 0.44
N TYR A 34 1.45 5.19 1.11
CA TYR A 34 1.56 6.61 1.48
C TYR A 34 2.73 6.90 2.43
N ALA A 35 3.04 5.96 3.33
CA ALA A 35 4.16 6.05 4.26
C ALA A 35 5.52 5.77 3.60
N ARG A 36 5.57 4.83 2.63
CA ARG A 36 6.78 4.48 1.88
C ARG A 36 7.16 5.56 0.87
N THR A 37 6.17 6.19 0.24
CA THR A 37 6.38 7.19 -0.79
C THR A 37 6.81 8.52 -0.17
N GLN A 38 8.12 8.78 -0.20
CA GLN A 38 8.68 10.08 0.20
C GLN A 38 8.75 11.01 -1.03
N GLY A 39 8.25 12.24 -0.86
CA GLY A 39 8.20 13.25 -1.92
C GLY A 39 6.83 13.38 -2.60
N SER A 40 6.35 14.63 -2.70
CA SER A 40 5.05 14.96 -3.30
C SER A 40 4.90 14.52 -4.76
N ASN A 41 6.02 14.46 -5.51
CA ASN A 41 6.02 14.09 -6.93
C ASN A 41 5.76 12.59 -7.18
N ALA A 42 5.95 11.74 -6.17
CA ALA A 42 5.72 10.31 -6.27
C ALA A 42 4.33 9.90 -5.74
N LYS A 43 3.63 10.79 -5.00
CA LYS A 43 2.27 10.56 -4.49
C LYS A 43 1.22 10.83 -5.57
N THR A 44 1.25 10.07 -6.64
CA THR A 44 0.31 10.18 -7.76
C THR A 44 -0.66 9.00 -7.80
N TRP A 45 -1.81 9.18 -8.44
CA TRP A 45 -2.82 8.13 -8.62
C TRP A 45 -2.25 6.88 -9.31
N SER A 46 -1.40 7.05 -10.33
CA SER A 46 -0.79 5.96 -11.06
C SER A 46 0.14 5.11 -10.18
N SER A 47 0.89 5.73 -9.26
CA SER A 47 1.77 5.01 -8.33
C SER A 47 0.99 4.25 -7.25
N LEU A 48 -0.11 4.85 -6.75
CA LEU A 48 -1.02 4.16 -5.84
C LEU A 48 -1.66 2.93 -6.50
N ALA A 49 -2.19 3.10 -7.72
CA ALA A 49 -2.81 2.01 -8.48
C ALA A 49 -1.84 0.85 -8.74
N ALA A 50 -0.57 1.15 -9.07
CA ALA A 50 0.47 0.14 -9.22
C ALA A 50 0.71 -0.66 -7.92
N SER A 51 0.69 0.02 -6.77
CA SER A 51 0.89 -0.63 -5.46
C SER A 51 -0.30 -1.48 -5.04
N LEU A 52 -1.53 -0.98 -5.26
CA LEU A 52 -2.76 -1.74 -5.04
C LEU A 52 -2.81 -2.99 -5.91
N LYS A 53 -2.43 -2.87 -7.19
CA LYS A 53 -2.37 -4.02 -8.10
C LYS A 53 -1.30 -5.04 -7.68
N ALA A 54 -0.14 -4.58 -7.22
CA ALA A 54 0.93 -5.46 -6.77
C ALA A 54 0.58 -6.23 -5.48
N GLU A 55 -0.13 -5.61 -4.54
CA GLU A 55 -0.41 -6.19 -3.23
C GLU A 55 -1.77 -6.92 -3.17
N LEU A 56 -2.78 -6.48 -3.93
CA LEU A 56 -4.14 -7.06 -3.93
C LEU A 56 -4.43 -7.92 -5.17
N GLY A 57 -3.64 -7.82 -6.24
CA GLY A 57 -3.89 -8.48 -7.52
C GLY A 57 -3.31 -9.89 -7.69
N MET A 58 -2.30 -10.30 -6.89
CA MET A 58 -1.77 -11.69 -6.81
C MET A 58 -0.78 -11.77 -5.62
N PRO A 59 -0.52 -12.94 -5.00
CA PRO A 59 -0.07 -13.02 -3.62
C PRO A 59 1.38 -12.54 -3.41
N PRO A 60 1.66 -11.92 -2.25
CA PRO A 60 3.00 -11.55 -1.84
C PRO A 60 3.76 -12.80 -1.34
N ALA A 61 4.12 -13.73 -2.23
CA ALA A 61 5.20 -14.67 -1.91
C ALA A 61 6.57 -13.97 -1.74
N ALA A 62 6.64 -12.65 -2.00
CA ALA A 62 7.88 -11.87 -1.94
C ALA A 62 7.88 -10.75 -0.88
N VAL A 63 6.79 -10.49 -0.15
CA VAL A 63 6.87 -9.63 1.04
C VAL A 63 7.22 -10.51 2.24
N ALA A 64 8.50 -10.91 2.28
CA ALA A 64 9.09 -11.40 3.51
C ALA A 64 8.79 -10.37 4.61
N PRO A 65 8.36 -10.80 5.81
CA PRO A 65 8.30 -9.89 6.95
C PRO A 65 9.67 -9.22 7.07
N PRO A 66 9.75 -7.91 7.37
CA PRO A 66 11.04 -7.32 7.71
C PRO A 66 11.65 -8.21 8.81
N PRO A 67 12.89 -8.73 8.63
CA PRO A 67 13.51 -9.51 9.69
C PRO A 67 13.47 -8.64 10.92
N ASP A 68 12.78 -9.18 11.93
CA ASP A 68 12.61 -8.59 13.24
C ASP A 68 13.90 -7.92 13.68
N ALA A 69 13.75 -6.70 14.21
CA ALA A 69 14.82 -5.89 14.76
C ALA A 69 15.37 -6.55 16.04
N GLY A 70 16.04 -7.69 15.88
CA GLY A 70 16.81 -8.36 16.91
C GLY A 70 18.29 -8.05 16.73
N LYS A 71 18.74 -6.92 17.27
CA LYS A 71 20.16 -6.69 17.61
C LYS A 71 20.28 -6.91 19.14
N PRO A 72 21.26 -7.67 19.69
CA PRO A 72 22.66 -7.24 19.64
C PRO A 72 23.77 -8.30 19.52
N ARG A 73 24.82 -7.87 18.78
CA ARG A 73 26.27 -7.96 19.06
C ARG A 73 26.73 -9.08 20.01
N ALA A 74 27.47 -10.03 19.45
CA ALA A 74 28.54 -10.78 20.11
C ALA A 74 29.85 -10.57 19.33
#